data_AF-A0A7K1YY04-F1
#
_entry.id   AF-A0A7K1YY04-F1
#
_cell.length_a   1.000
_cell.length_b   1.000
_cell.length_c   1.000
_cell.angle_alpha   90.00
_cell.angle_beta   90.00
_cell.angle_gamma   90.00
#
_symmetry.space_group_name_H-M   'P 1'
#
loop_
_entity.id
_entity.type
_entity.pdbx_description
1 polymer ?
#
loop_
_entity_poly.entity_id
_entity_poly.type
_entity_poly.pdbx_seq_one_letter_code
_entity_poly.pdbx_strand_id
1 'polypeptide(L)'
;MAQDPSTQPRHIRFEPDDKPPLAVTAGMGLQFAILAIAGIVLTPAIVVRAAGESDSYLTWAVFAAAVVSGVSTILQAVRVGRIGAGYVLLMGTSGAFIAVCVAALVEGGPGLLATLVVASSLFQFLLAARLSLFRRLVTPVVAGTVLMLIAVTVMPLVFDMVT
;
A
#
# COMPACT_ATOMS: atom_id res chain seq x y z
N MET A 1 41.52 10.17 26.68
CA MET A 1 40.14 10.68 26.53
C MET A 1 39.66 10.23 25.17
N ALA A 2 39.02 9.05 25.11
CA ALA A 2 38.55 8.46 23.86
C ALA A 2 37.29 9.19 23.40
N GLN A 3 37.26 9.63 22.14
CA GLN A 3 36.09 10.24 21.53
C GLN A 3 35.04 9.15 21.29
N ASP A 4 33.84 9.36 21.83
CA ASP A 4 32.66 8.52 21.62
C ASP A 4 32.22 8.62 20.14
N PRO A 5 32.15 7.51 19.38
CA PRO A 5 31.78 7.52 17.97
C PRO A 5 30.30 7.83 17.71
N SER A 6 29.48 8.08 18.73
CA SER A 6 28.04 8.36 18.60
C SER A 6 27.67 9.82 18.27
N THR A 7 28.64 10.75 18.20
CA THR A 7 28.38 12.18 17.93
C THR A 7 28.77 12.64 16.51
N GLN A 8 28.51 11.85 15.47
CA GLN A 8 28.44 12.42 14.13
C GLN A 8 27.04 13.00 13.90
N PRO A 9 26.90 14.31 13.62
CA PRO A 9 25.62 14.86 13.24
C PRO A 9 25.17 14.15 11.95
N ARG A 10 24.08 13.39 12.00
CA ARG A 10 23.42 12.93 10.77
C ARG A 10 23.11 14.19 9.97
N HIS A 11 23.80 14.36 8.84
CA HIS A 11 23.63 15.50 7.96
C HIS A 11 22.30 15.34 7.21
N ILE A 12 21.18 15.54 7.91
CA ILE A 12 19.82 15.54 7.36
C ILE A 12 19.72 16.77 6.45
N ARG A 13 19.51 16.54 5.15
CA ARG A 13 19.48 17.61 4.15
C ARG A 13 18.17 18.39 4.15
N PHE A 14 17.07 17.73 4.49
CA PHE A 14 15.72 18.31 4.58
C PHE A 14 14.92 17.61 5.68
N GLU A 15 14.24 18.38 6.52
CA GLU A 15 13.26 17.90 7.49
C GLU A 15 11.88 17.66 6.85
N PRO A 16 10.96 16.92 7.49
CA PRO A 16 9.64 16.61 6.92
C PRO A 16 8.79 17.84 6.55
N ASP A 17 8.95 18.92 7.29
CA ASP A 17 8.22 20.18 7.10
C ASP A 17 9.00 21.22 6.28
N ASP A 18 10.23 20.88 5.86
CA ASP A 18 11.04 21.78 5.02
C ASP A 18 10.45 21.91 3.62
N LYS A 19 10.69 23.08 3.02
CA LYS A 19 10.28 23.41 1.65
C LYS A 19 11.51 23.45 0.73
N PRO A 20 11.98 22.28 0.23
CA PRO A 20 13.11 22.23 -0.69
C PRO A 20 12.85 23.04 -1.98
N PRO A 21 13.92 23.43 -2.70
CA PRO A 21 13.79 24.05 -4.01
C PRO A 21 12.89 23.23 -4.94
N LEU A 22 12.04 23.89 -5.73
CA LEU A 22 11.03 23.25 -6.58
C LEU A 22 11.61 22.14 -7.48
N ALA A 23 12.82 22.32 -8.00
CA ALA A 23 13.49 21.30 -8.82
C ALA A 23 13.80 20.02 -8.05
N VAL A 24 14.23 20.13 -6.79
CA VAL A 24 14.50 18.98 -5.92
C VAL A 24 13.19 18.29 -5.55
N THR A 25 12.17 19.06 -5.17
CA THR A 25 10.83 18.55 -4.84
C THR A 25 10.21 17.78 -6.02
N ALA A 26 10.27 18.35 -7.22
CA ALA A 26 9.77 17.71 -8.43
C ALA A 26 10.56 16.43 -8.75
N GLY A 27 11.89 16.46 -8.64
CA GLY A 27 12.73 15.28 -8.85
C GLY A 27 12.45 14.15 -7.86
N MET A 28 12.32 14.47 -6.57
CA MET A 28 11.97 13.49 -5.52
C MET A 28 10.56 12.95 -5.70
N GLY A 29 9.59 13.80 -6.04
CA GLY A 29 8.22 13.38 -6.34
C GLY A 29 8.14 12.43 -7.53
N LEU A 30 8.91 12.70 -8.60
CA LEU A 30 9.01 11.82 -9.76
C LEU A 30 9.65 10.47 -9.39
N GLN A 31 10.76 10.48 -8.64
CA GLN A 31 11.39 9.25 -8.16
C GLN A 31 10.42 8.43 -7.31
N PHE A 32 9.72 9.08 -6.38
CA PHE A 32 8.72 8.44 -5.55
C PHE A 32 7.61 7.79 -6.39
N ALA A 33 7.08 8.49 -7.40
CA ALA A 33 6.08 7.94 -8.30
C ALA A 33 6.58 6.72 -9.10
N ILE A 34 7.82 6.80 -9.62
CA ILE A 34 8.45 5.68 -10.36
C ILE A 34 8.65 4.46 -9.45
N LEU A 35 9.08 4.67 -8.20
CA LEU A 35 9.25 3.57 -7.25
C LEU A 35 7.91 2.94 -6.85
N ALA A 36 6.88 3.76 -6.69
CA ALA A 36 5.55 3.31 -6.26
C ALA A 36 4.81 2.51 -7.34
N ILE A 37 4.96 2.87 -8.63
CA ILE A 37 4.13 2.33 -9.69
C ILE A 37 4.27 0.82 -9.86
N ALA A 38 5.46 0.27 -9.65
CA ALA A 38 5.72 -1.16 -9.77
C ALA A 38 4.82 -1.97 -8.81
N GLY A 39 4.72 -1.55 -7.55
CA GLY A 39 3.89 -2.24 -6.55
C GLY A 39 2.39 -2.08 -6.82
N ILE A 40 1.97 -0.89 -7.26
CA ILE A 40 0.57 -0.56 -7.54
C ILE A 40 0.05 -1.35 -8.76
N VAL A 41 0.89 -1.56 -9.78
CA VAL A 41 0.53 -2.33 -10.98
C VAL A 41 0.61 -3.83 -10.72
N LEU A 42 1.63 -4.30 -9.98
CA LEU A 42 1.88 -5.72 -9.77
C LEU A 42 0.73 -6.42 -9.03
N THR A 43 0.17 -5.77 -8.00
CA THR A 43 -0.88 -6.39 -7.18
C THR A 43 -2.16 -6.71 -7.96
N PRO A 44 -2.82 -5.76 -8.67
CA PRO A 44 -3.97 -6.08 -9.50
C PRO A 44 -3.62 -7.01 -10.67
N ALA A 45 -2.40 -6.94 -11.21
CA ALA A 45 -1.95 -7.87 -12.24
C ALA A 45 -1.92 -9.33 -11.76
N ILE A 46 -1.39 -9.58 -10.55
CA ILE A 46 -1.42 -10.91 -9.95
C ILE A 46 -2.86 -11.36 -9.70
N VAL A 47 -3.69 -10.51 -9.10
CA VAL A 47 -5.08 -10.86 -8.73
C VAL A 47 -5.92 -11.20 -9.96
N VAL A 48 -5.89 -10.38 -11.00
CA VAL A 48 -6.71 -10.56 -12.21
C VAL A 48 -6.24 -11.78 -13.01
N ARG A 49 -4.92 -11.95 -13.18
CA ARG A 49 -4.38 -13.10 -13.93
C ARG A 49 -4.60 -14.42 -13.20
N ALA A 50 -4.40 -14.45 -11.89
CA ALA A 50 -4.66 -15.66 -11.08
C ALA A 50 -6.15 -16.02 -11.02
N ALA A 51 -7.04 -15.04 -11.18
CA ALA A 51 -8.48 -15.29 -11.28
C ALA A 51 -8.94 -15.69 -12.69
N GLY A 52 -8.07 -15.66 -13.71
CA GLY A 52 -8.42 -15.97 -15.10
C GLY A 52 -9.33 -14.91 -15.76
N GLU A 53 -9.31 -13.67 -15.26
CA GLU A 53 -10.15 -12.58 -15.74
C GLU A 53 -9.58 -11.91 -17.01
N SER A 54 -10.43 -11.15 -17.70
CA SER A 54 -10.09 -10.56 -19.00
C SER A 54 -9.00 -9.46 -18.95
N ASP A 55 -8.23 -9.32 -20.04
CA ASP A 55 -7.22 -8.25 -20.20
C ASP A 55 -7.82 -6.84 -20.16
N SER A 56 -9.09 -6.69 -20.55
CA SER A 56 -9.83 -5.44 -20.44
C SER A 56 -10.08 -5.08 -18.97
N TYR A 57 -10.46 -6.07 -18.15
CA TYR A 57 -10.60 -5.89 -16.70
C TYR A 57 -9.25 -5.63 -16.03
N LEU A 58 -8.18 -6.30 -16.43
CA LEU A 58 -6.82 -6.03 -15.97
C LEU A 58 -6.43 -4.56 -16.19
N THR A 59 -6.59 -4.09 -17.42
CA THR A 59 -6.25 -2.70 -17.79
C THR A 59 -7.05 -1.69 -16.96
N TRP A 60 -8.34 -1.94 -16.80
CA TRP A 60 -9.21 -1.12 -15.96
C TRP A 60 -8.78 -1.13 -14.50
N ALA A 61 -8.49 -2.30 -13.93
CA ALA A 61 -8.11 -2.46 -12.53
C ALA A 61 -6.77 -1.79 -12.22
N VAL A 62 -5.78 -1.91 -13.11
CA VAL A 62 -4.48 -1.23 -12.99
C VAL A 62 -4.66 0.29 -13.03
N PHE A 63 -5.46 0.80 -13.97
CA PHE A 63 -5.73 2.24 -14.06
C PHE A 63 -6.46 2.76 -12.81
N ALA A 64 -7.50 2.05 -12.37
CA ALA A 64 -8.24 2.40 -11.16
C ALA A 64 -7.33 2.40 -9.92
N ALA A 65 -6.48 1.38 -9.76
CA ALA A 65 -5.53 1.29 -8.65
C ALA A 65 -4.53 2.46 -8.66
N ALA A 66 -3.99 2.83 -9.83
CA ALA A 66 -3.06 3.96 -9.97
C ALA A 66 -3.72 5.29 -9.60
N VAL A 67 -4.92 5.55 -10.09
CA VAL A 67 -5.66 6.78 -9.78
C VAL A 67 -6.01 6.86 -8.30
N VAL A 68 -6.57 5.79 -7.73
CA VAL A 68 -6.96 5.75 -6.31
C VAL A 68 -5.75 5.86 -5.39
N SER A 69 -4.62 5.23 -5.74
CA SER A 69 -3.36 5.35 -5.01
C SER A 69 -2.85 6.79 -5.00
N GLY A 70 -2.86 7.48 -6.15
CA GLY A 70 -2.45 8.88 -6.25
C GLY A 70 -3.34 9.80 -5.41
N VAL A 71 -4.66 9.68 -5.55
CA VAL A 71 -5.64 10.47 -4.77
C VAL A 71 -5.48 10.22 -3.27
N SER A 72 -5.33 8.96 -2.86
CA SER A 72 -5.16 8.59 -1.46
C SER A 72 -3.84 9.11 -0.89
N THR A 73 -2.76 9.06 -1.66
CA THR A 73 -1.45 9.59 -1.26
C THR A 73 -1.51 11.11 -1.08
N ILE A 74 -2.20 11.82 -1.98
CA ILE A 74 -2.45 13.27 -1.84
C ILE A 74 -3.29 13.56 -0.59
N LEU A 75 -4.34 12.77 -0.35
CA LEU A 75 -5.19 12.92 0.84
C LEU A 75 -4.39 12.75 2.14
N GLN A 76 -3.43 11.82 2.18
CA GLN A 76 -2.54 11.64 3.32
C GLN A 76 -1.59 12.83 3.52
N ALA A 77 -1.07 13.39 2.42
CA ALA A 77 -0.17 14.53 2.45
C ALA A 77 -0.87 15.85 2.84
N VAL A 78 -2.07 16.12 2.29
CA VAL A 78 -2.73 17.45 2.36
C VAL A 78 -3.63 17.61 3.59
N ARG A 79 -3.78 16.57 4.45
CA ARG A 79 -4.62 16.56 5.67
C ARG A 79 -5.90 17.41 5.57
N VAL A 80 -6.99 16.76 5.15
CA VAL A 80 -8.32 17.38 5.12
C VAL A 80 -9.02 17.17 6.47
N GLY A 81 -8.89 18.15 7.37
CA GLY A 81 -9.50 18.11 8.70
C GLY A 81 -8.93 17.00 9.59
N ARG A 82 -9.76 16.00 9.93
CA ARG A 82 -9.35 14.82 10.74
C ARG A 82 -8.82 13.66 9.89
N ILE A 83 -8.87 13.77 8.56
CA ILE A 83 -8.46 12.72 7.62
C ILE A 83 -7.12 13.13 7.00
N GLY A 84 -6.15 12.22 7.01
CA GLY A 84 -4.80 12.44 6.50
C GLY A 84 -3.76 12.59 7.61
N ALA A 85 -2.54 12.08 7.36
CA ALA A 85 -1.43 12.13 8.31
C ALA A 85 -0.71 13.49 8.35
N GLY A 86 -0.83 14.30 7.30
CA GLY A 86 -0.11 15.57 7.15
C GLY A 86 1.30 15.43 6.55
N TYR A 87 1.66 14.23 6.10
CA TYR A 87 2.94 13.93 5.47
C TYR A 87 2.74 12.93 4.32
N VAL A 88 3.71 12.86 3.40
CA VAL A 88 3.64 11.94 2.25
C VAL A 88 3.74 10.50 2.73
N LEU A 89 2.61 9.79 2.66
CA LEU A 89 2.52 8.36 2.92
C LEU A 89 2.10 7.65 1.63
N LEU A 90 2.94 6.72 1.16
CA LEU A 90 2.60 5.90 0.00
C LEU A 90 1.35 5.07 0.30
N MET A 91 0.25 5.40 -0.36
CA MET A 91 -0.98 4.61 -0.31
C MET A 91 -0.99 3.66 -1.50
N GLY A 92 -0.58 2.42 -1.27
CA GLY A 92 -0.58 1.37 -2.29
C GLY A 92 -1.62 0.28 -2.01
N THR A 93 -1.69 -0.67 -2.92
CA THR A 93 -2.43 -1.93 -2.72
C THR A 93 -1.65 -2.84 -1.78
N SER A 94 -2.34 -3.50 -0.85
CA SER A 94 -1.70 -4.43 0.09
C SER A 94 -1.70 -5.86 -0.46
N GLY A 95 -0.53 -6.48 -0.54
CA GLY A 95 -0.37 -7.89 -0.92
C GLY A 95 -1.10 -8.87 0.01
N ALA A 96 -1.45 -8.43 1.22
CA ALA A 96 -2.19 -9.24 2.20
C ALA A 96 -3.57 -9.69 1.71
N PHE A 97 -4.17 -8.97 0.76
CA PHE A 97 -5.50 -9.28 0.26
C PHE A 97 -5.51 -10.08 -1.05
N ILE A 98 -4.34 -10.39 -1.63
CA ILE A 98 -4.27 -11.03 -2.96
C ILE A 98 -5.09 -12.32 -2.99
N ALA A 99 -4.86 -13.24 -2.05
CA ALA A 99 -5.56 -14.54 -2.03
C ALA A 99 -7.09 -14.38 -1.90
N VAL A 100 -7.55 -13.44 -1.07
CA VAL A 100 -8.98 -13.18 -0.87
C VAL A 100 -9.60 -12.51 -2.09
N CYS A 101 -8.89 -11.59 -2.74
CA CYS A 101 -9.36 -10.94 -3.96
C CYS A 101 -9.46 -11.93 -5.13
N VAL A 102 -8.50 -12.85 -5.26
CA VAL A 102 -8.57 -13.94 -6.26
C VAL A 102 -9.79 -14.81 -6.00
N ALA A 103 -9.99 -15.26 -4.76
CA ALA A 103 -11.16 -16.06 -4.40
C ALA A 103 -12.48 -15.34 -4.70
N ALA A 104 -12.58 -14.05 -4.38
CA ALA A 104 -13.78 -13.26 -4.66
C ALA A 104 -14.08 -13.12 -6.16
N LEU A 105 -13.05 -12.95 -6.99
CA LEU A 105 -13.21 -12.91 -8.45
C LEU A 105 -13.64 -14.27 -9.01
N VAL A 106 -13.05 -15.37 -8.55
CA VAL A 106 -13.40 -16.72 -9.03
C VAL A 106 -14.83 -17.11 -8.62
N GLU A 107 -15.24 -16.80 -7.40
CA GLU A 107 -16.56 -17.19 -6.86
C GLU A 107 -17.71 -16.31 -7.36
N GLY A 108 -17.47 -15.01 -7.56
CA GLY A 108 -18.56 -14.05 -7.85
C GLY A 108 -18.17 -12.89 -8.75
N GLY A 109 -17.01 -12.95 -9.41
CA GLY A 109 -16.56 -11.99 -10.39
C GLY A 109 -16.29 -10.58 -9.83
N PRO A 110 -16.13 -9.59 -10.74
CA PRO A 110 -15.83 -8.21 -10.36
C PRO A 110 -16.88 -7.57 -9.44
N GLY A 111 -18.15 -7.98 -9.57
CA GLY A 111 -19.24 -7.49 -8.73
C GLY A 111 -19.08 -7.88 -7.26
N LEU A 112 -18.74 -9.15 -6.99
CA LEU A 112 -18.47 -9.61 -5.62
C LEU A 112 -17.20 -8.96 -5.04
N LEU A 113 -16.15 -8.83 -5.85
CA LEU A 113 -14.95 -8.13 -5.40
C LEU A 113 -15.27 -6.68 -4.99
N ALA A 114 -16.02 -5.94 -5.81
CA ALA A 114 -16.38 -4.56 -5.53
C ALA A 114 -17.19 -4.42 -4.23
N THR A 115 -18.17 -5.30 -3.99
CA THR A 115 -18.98 -5.26 -2.76
C THR A 115 -18.14 -5.58 -1.53
N LEU A 116 -17.26 -6.58 -1.59
CA LEU A 116 -16.35 -6.93 -0.50
C LEU A 116 -15.35 -5.82 -0.21
N VAL A 117 -14.82 -5.15 -1.24
CA VAL A 117 -13.94 -3.99 -1.07
C VAL A 117 -14.66 -2.87 -0.35
N VAL A 118 -15.88 -2.50 -0.77
CA VAL A 118 -16.66 -1.44 -0.12
C VAL A 118 -16.99 -1.82 1.32
N ALA A 119 -17.47 -3.04 1.58
CA ALA A 119 -17.79 -3.52 2.91
C ALA A 119 -16.55 -3.51 3.83
N SER A 120 -15.42 -4.01 3.34
CA SER A 120 -14.16 -4.04 4.08
C SER A 120 -13.64 -2.62 4.37
N SER A 121 -13.77 -1.70 3.42
CA SER A 121 -13.36 -0.29 3.58
C SER A 121 -14.15 0.41 4.68
N LEU A 122 -15.47 0.23 4.69
CA LEU A 122 -16.35 0.79 5.73
C LEU A 122 -16.02 0.20 7.11
N PHE A 123 -15.78 -1.11 7.17
CA PHE A 123 -15.37 -1.78 8.40
C PHE A 123 -14.03 -1.23 8.91
N GLN A 124 -13.03 -1.08 8.04
CA GLN A 124 -11.73 -0.53 8.39
C GLN A 124 -11.81 0.92 8.87
N PHE A 125 -12.69 1.74 8.26
CA PHE A 125 -12.91 3.11 8.69
C PHE A 125 -13.49 3.17 10.12
N LEU A 126 -14.44 2.29 10.44
CA LEU A 126 -14.99 2.16 11.79
C LEU A 126 -13.91 1.68 12.78
N LEU A 127 -13.10 0.70 12.38
CA LEU A 127 -12.02 0.15 13.20
C LEU A 127 -10.92 1.18 13.48
N ALA A 128 -10.60 2.04 12.50
CA ALA A 128 -9.59 3.09 12.61
C ALA A 128 -9.90 4.05 13.77
N ALA A 129 -11.18 4.35 14.04
CA ALA A 129 -11.58 5.19 15.17
C ALA A 129 -11.30 4.55 16.55
N ARG A 130 -11.12 3.22 16.60
CA ARG A 130 -10.92 2.42 17.81
C ARG A 130 -9.55 1.73 17.82
N LEU A 131 -8.60 2.16 16.98
CA LEU A 131 -7.32 1.48 16.77
C LEU A 131 -6.46 1.38 18.04
N SER A 132 -6.64 2.28 19.00
CA SER A 132 -5.95 2.25 20.29
C SER A 132 -6.19 0.96 21.09
N LEU A 133 -7.33 0.29 20.90
CA LEU A 133 -7.66 -0.99 21.55
C LEU A 133 -6.82 -2.15 21.01
N PHE A 134 -6.40 -2.11 19.74
CA PHE A 134 -5.67 -3.19 19.07
C PHE A 134 -4.16 -3.09 19.20
N ARG A 135 -3.63 -1.97 19.71
CA ARG A 135 -2.19 -1.72 19.84
C ARG A 135 -1.47 -2.74 20.71
N ARG A 136 -2.17 -3.43 21.62
CA ARG A 136 -1.59 -4.49 22.47
C ARG A 136 -1.43 -5.84 21.73
N LEU A 137 -2.21 -6.08 20.68
CA LEU A 137 -2.14 -7.31 19.86
C LEU A 137 -0.99 -7.25 18.84
N VAL A 138 -0.70 -6.06 18.31
CA VAL A 138 0.32 -5.85 17.28
C VAL A 138 1.70 -5.75 17.91
N THR A 139 2.15 -6.82 18.54
CA THR A 139 3.55 -6.94 18.99
C THR A 139 4.46 -7.15 17.79
N PRO A 140 5.77 -6.80 17.88
CA PRO A 140 6.70 -6.99 16.77
C PRO A 140 6.75 -8.43 16.24
N VAL A 141 6.58 -9.42 17.12
CA VAL A 141 6.54 -10.85 16.77
C VAL A 141 5.27 -11.17 15.96
N VAL A 142 4.11 -10.70 16.40
CA VAL A 142 2.84 -10.92 15.68
C VAL A 142 2.86 -10.23 14.32
N ALA A 143 3.31 -8.98 14.25
CA ALA A 143 3.41 -8.26 12.99
C ALA A 143 4.38 -8.96 12.01
N GLY A 144 5.55 -9.40 12.49
CA GLY A 144 6.53 -10.13 11.68
C GLY A 144 6.00 -11.46 11.15
N THR A 145 5.35 -12.26 12.01
CA THR A 145 4.75 -13.54 11.59
C THR A 145 3.65 -13.35 10.55
N VAL A 146 2.78 -12.35 10.70
CA VAL A 146 1.75 -12.02 9.71
C VAL A 146 2.36 -11.62 8.37
N LEU A 147 3.42 -10.79 8.37
CA LEU A 147 4.13 -10.41 7.15
C LEU A 147 4.76 -11.62 6.44
N MET A 148 5.32 -12.57 7.19
CA MET A 148 5.83 -13.83 6.62
C MET A 148 4.72 -14.69 6.02
N LEU A 149 3.58 -14.80 6.71
CA LEU A 149 2.42 -15.55 6.22
C LEU A 149 1.87 -14.94 4.93
N ILE A 150 1.80 -13.60 4.81
CA ILE A 150 1.38 -12.94 3.57
C ILE A 150 2.26 -13.40 2.40
N ALA A 151 3.59 -13.39 2.56
CA ALA A 151 4.50 -13.84 1.51
C ALA A 151 4.26 -15.32 1.13
N VAL A 152 4.10 -16.20 2.12
CA VAL A 152 3.84 -17.63 1.91
C VAL A 152 2.51 -17.85 1.17
N THR A 153 1.47 -17.10 1.51
CA THR A 153 0.15 -17.24 0.85
C THR A 153 0.14 -16.78 -0.60
N VAL A 154 0.99 -15.80 -0.95
CA VAL A 154 1.10 -15.27 -2.32
C VAL A 154 2.03 -16.11 -3.20
N MET A 155 3.01 -16.78 -2.58
CA MET A 155 3.99 -17.63 -3.24
C MET A 155 3.40 -18.57 -4.31
N PRO A 156 2.40 -19.44 -4.02
CA PRO A 156 1.88 -20.38 -5.02
C PRO A 156 1.26 -19.68 -6.23
N LEU A 157 0.55 -18.56 -6.00
CA LEU A 157 -0.09 -17.78 -7.08
C LEU A 157 0.96 -17.22 -8.04
N VAL A 158 2.11 -16.78 -7.52
CA VAL A 158 3.19 -16.24 -8.36
C VAL A 158 3.92 -17.33 -9.13
N PHE A 159 4.17 -18.49 -8.51
CA PHE A 159 4.83 -19.61 -9.19
C PHE A 159 4.00 -20.16 -10.35
N ASP A 160 2.68 -20.24 -10.18
CA ASP A 160 1.73 -20.64 -11.22
C ASP A 160 1.73 -19.68 -12.42
N MET A 161 2.06 -18.41 -12.22
CA MET A 161 2.16 -17.44 -13.32
C MET A 161 3.46 -17.53 -14.12
N VAL A 162 4.50 -18.16 -13.58
CA VAL A 162 5.85 -18.24 -14.18
C VAL A 162 6.12 -19.60 -14.82
N THR A 163 5.40 -20.64 -14.40
CA THR A 163 5.55 -22.03 -14.88
C THR A 163 4.51 -22.33 -15.94
#